data_AF-D5G6C2-F1
#
_entry.id   AF-D5G6C2-F1
#
_cell.length_a   1.000
_cell.length_b   1.000
_cell.length_c   1.000
_cell.angle_alpha   90.00
_cell.angle_beta   90.00
_cell.angle_gamma   90.00
#
_symmetry.space_group_name_H-M   'P 1'
#
loop_
_entity.id
_entity.type
_entity.pdbx_description
1 polymer ?
#
loop_
_entity_poly.entity_id
_entity_poly.type
_entity_poly.pdbx_seq_one_letter_code
_entity_poly.pdbx_strand_id
1 'polypeptide(L)'
;MSRRVMKVDDIKILLAEILSADDAEHEIGTEDINDRIVSSYISKANDMIHDFDLEIKIMLDQRDRSKTFALINTTSDELVQLATTHNADEIAFFKRVLDAIFETNNTRDAEVLAVHDFAAVRLHKNPQQGGTSQATQGPASQSVSGLTMVGAEAALRSFVDEGWLECSKAGFYSLTTRAVLELGPYLFQTYNTPADEDDEQEDDGSSTNGIIERIKTCHACREIVTIGLRCIDKHCKLRLHTPCAEGIFRPNRTHECPRCKKEWSGGLPVGEEADRGQRRPRGNRQSNVGTTPRSRVNSVPHPTSTRPVMRGARDTPIEEDSQEEEQDALGERNDDHDVEMTG
;
A
#
# COMPACT_ATOMS: atom_id res chain seq x y z
N MET A 1 -14.81 -19.54 -11.47
CA MET A 1 -14.40 -18.87 -10.22
C MET A 1 -14.44 -17.36 -10.46
N SER A 2 -15.54 -16.68 -10.13
CA SER A 2 -15.72 -15.25 -10.42
C SER A 2 -14.95 -14.33 -9.46
N ARG A 3 -14.59 -14.81 -8.27
CA ARG A 3 -13.79 -14.09 -7.27
C ARG A 3 -12.68 -15.01 -6.75
N ARG A 4 -11.41 -14.62 -6.94
CA ARG A 4 -10.25 -15.37 -6.43
C ARG A 4 -9.85 -14.96 -5.01
N VAL A 5 -10.35 -13.81 -4.58
CA VAL A 5 -10.09 -13.22 -3.28
C VAL A 5 -11.41 -12.78 -2.65
N MET A 6 -11.55 -13.03 -1.36
CA MET A 6 -12.74 -12.65 -0.59
C MET A 6 -12.34 -12.17 0.79
N LYS A 7 -13.04 -11.14 1.29
CA LYS A 7 -12.95 -10.76 2.70
C LYS A 7 -13.76 -11.75 3.53
N VAL A 8 -13.45 -11.83 4.82
CA VAL A 8 -14.17 -12.72 5.74
C VAL A 8 -15.68 -12.46 5.74
N ASP A 9 -16.11 -11.21 5.63
CA ASP A 9 -17.53 -10.85 5.61
C ASP A 9 -18.23 -11.38 4.34
N ASP A 10 -17.56 -11.33 3.18
CA ASP A 10 -18.07 -11.92 1.95
C ASP A 10 -18.20 -13.45 2.06
N ILE A 11 -17.27 -14.10 2.76
CA ILE A 11 -17.31 -15.55 2.99
C ILE A 11 -18.44 -15.91 3.94
N LYS A 12 -18.70 -15.11 4.97
CA LYS A 12 -19.85 -15.32 5.86
C LYS A 12 -21.16 -15.23 5.09
N ILE A 13 -21.32 -14.22 4.23
CA ILE A 13 -22.50 -14.11 3.37
C ILE A 13 -22.64 -15.36 2.49
N LEU A 14 -21.56 -15.77 1.82
CA LEU A 14 -21.57 -16.96 0.95
C LEU A 14 -21.92 -18.24 1.71
N LEU A 15 -21.34 -18.44 2.90
CA LEU A 15 -21.64 -19.62 3.71
C LEU A 15 -23.08 -19.60 4.23
N ALA A 16 -23.61 -18.43 4.62
CA ALA A 16 -25.00 -18.31 5.07
C ALA A 16 -25.98 -18.70 3.94
N GLU A 17 -25.72 -18.21 2.72
CA GLU A 17 -26.51 -18.56 1.55
C GLU A 17 -26.43 -20.06 1.22
N ILE A 18 -25.22 -20.65 1.25
CA ILE A 18 -25.02 -22.08 0.95
C ILE A 18 -25.73 -22.96 1.99
N LEU A 19 -25.59 -22.64 3.29
CA LEU A 19 -26.15 -23.46 4.36
C LEU A 19 -27.67 -23.33 4.46
N SER A 20 -28.21 -22.13 4.23
CA SER A 20 -29.66 -21.93 4.16
C SER A 20 -30.30 -22.62 2.95
N ALA A 21 -29.54 -22.83 1.87
CA ALA A 21 -30.02 -23.59 0.72
C ALA A 21 -30.01 -25.11 0.95
N ASP A 22 -29.15 -25.60 1.84
CA ASP A 22 -29.05 -27.02 2.22
C ASP A 22 -30.09 -27.39 3.30
N ASP A 23 -30.40 -26.47 4.22
CA ASP A 23 -31.43 -26.63 5.26
C ASP A 23 -32.66 -25.76 4.95
N ALA A 24 -33.64 -26.35 4.26
CA ALA A 24 -34.88 -25.66 3.87
C ALA A 24 -35.78 -25.24 5.04
N GLU A 25 -35.49 -25.68 6.28
CA GLU A 25 -36.29 -25.36 7.47
C GLU A 25 -35.68 -24.24 8.32
N HIS A 26 -34.38 -23.97 8.19
CA HIS A 26 -33.68 -22.97 9.01
C HIS A 26 -32.86 -22.00 8.14
N GLU A 27 -33.30 -20.75 8.11
CA GLU A 27 -32.52 -19.65 7.54
C GLU A 27 -31.37 -19.32 8.50
N ILE A 28 -30.13 -19.45 8.02
CA ILE A 28 -28.91 -19.18 8.78
C ILE A 28 -28.48 -17.75 8.47
N GLY A 29 -28.43 -16.92 9.51
CA GLY A 29 -27.98 -15.54 9.40
C GLY A 29 -26.45 -15.44 9.29
N THR A 30 -25.96 -14.31 8.80
CA THR A 30 -24.50 -14.04 8.75
C THR A 30 -23.86 -13.99 10.14
N GLU A 31 -24.65 -13.62 11.15
CA GLU A 31 -24.33 -13.53 12.58
C GLU A 31 -24.09 -14.89 13.22
N ASP A 32 -24.71 -15.95 12.70
CA ASP A 32 -24.51 -17.32 13.17
C ASP A 32 -23.15 -17.88 12.72
N ILE A 33 -22.53 -17.24 11.72
CA ILE A 33 -21.27 -17.69 11.12
C ILE A 33 -20.08 -17.00 11.78
N ASN A 34 -19.52 -17.69 12.76
CA ASN A 34 -18.30 -17.28 13.43
C ASN A 34 -17.01 -17.78 12.73
N ASP A 35 -15.86 -17.26 13.16
CA ASP A 35 -14.54 -17.59 12.61
C ASP A 35 -14.16 -19.08 12.69
N ARG A 36 -14.72 -19.83 13.65
CA ARG A 36 -14.47 -21.28 13.77
C ARG A 36 -15.19 -22.04 12.66
N ILE A 37 -16.42 -21.64 12.35
CA ILE A 37 -17.19 -22.20 11.24
C ILE A 37 -16.44 -21.92 9.94
N VAL A 38 -16.09 -20.66 9.68
CA VAL A 38 -15.31 -20.28 8.49
C VAL A 38 -14.04 -21.13 8.37
N SER A 39 -13.22 -21.18 9.42
CA SER A 39 -11.98 -21.99 9.42
C SER A 39 -12.23 -23.47 9.14
N SER A 40 -13.31 -24.04 9.68
CA SER A 40 -13.67 -25.45 9.44
C SER A 40 -14.04 -25.71 7.98
N TYR A 41 -14.79 -24.82 7.34
CA TYR A 41 -15.16 -24.97 5.93
C TYR A 41 -13.96 -24.78 5.01
N ILE A 42 -13.10 -23.81 5.32
CA ILE A 42 -11.86 -23.57 4.56
C ILE A 42 -10.92 -24.78 4.66
N SER A 43 -10.76 -25.39 5.84
CA SER A 43 -9.96 -26.60 6.01
C SER A 43 -10.49 -27.75 5.15
N LYS A 44 -11.81 -28.01 5.20
CA LYS A 44 -12.43 -29.06 4.37
C LYS A 44 -12.28 -28.77 2.88
N ALA A 45 -12.42 -27.51 2.47
CA ALA A 45 -12.22 -27.11 1.09
C ALA A 45 -10.78 -27.39 0.66
N ASN A 46 -9.79 -27.00 1.47
CA ASN A 46 -8.37 -27.27 1.22
C ASN A 46 -8.07 -28.76 1.07
N ASP A 47 -8.63 -29.61 1.93
CA ASP A 47 -8.46 -31.07 1.83
C ASP A 47 -8.99 -31.62 0.49
N MET A 48 -10.06 -31.01 -0.05
CA MET A 48 -10.65 -31.41 -1.34
C MET A 48 -9.93 -30.86 -2.56
N ILE A 49 -9.32 -29.67 -2.45
CA ILE A 49 -8.64 -29.01 -3.58
C ILE A 49 -7.13 -29.28 -3.62
N HIS A 50 -6.57 -29.89 -2.58
CA HIS A 50 -5.14 -30.17 -2.43
C HIS A 50 -4.57 -30.95 -3.62
N ASP A 51 -5.29 -31.97 -4.11
CA ASP A 51 -4.86 -32.80 -5.25
C ASP A 51 -4.80 -32.04 -6.59
N PHE A 52 -5.33 -30.82 -6.63
CA PHE A 52 -5.26 -29.93 -7.79
C PHE A 52 -4.16 -28.87 -7.67
N ASP A 53 -3.24 -29.02 -6.71
CA ASP A 53 -2.20 -28.03 -6.40
C ASP A 53 -2.79 -26.65 -6.09
N LEU A 54 -3.95 -26.63 -5.43
CA LEU A 54 -4.63 -25.41 -5.01
C LEU A 54 -4.73 -25.37 -3.49
N GLU A 55 -4.63 -24.17 -2.94
CA GLU A 55 -4.78 -23.94 -1.50
C GLU A 55 -5.50 -22.61 -1.27
N ILE A 56 -6.48 -22.59 -0.36
CA ILE A 56 -7.05 -21.36 0.15
C ILE A 56 -6.23 -20.92 1.36
N LYS A 57 -5.50 -19.82 1.21
CA LYS A 57 -4.73 -19.20 2.30
C LYS A 57 -5.39 -17.97 2.84
N ILE A 58 -5.17 -17.74 4.13
CA ILE A 58 -5.60 -16.54 4.86
C ILE A 58 -4.41 -15.59 4.96
N MET A 59 -4.63 -14.32 4.66
CA MET A 59 -3.70 -13.26 5.03
C MET A 59 -4.45 -12.08 5.65
N LEU A 60 -3.78 -11.42 6.58
CA LEU A 60 -4.25 -10.17 7.16
C LEU A 60 -3.73 -9.02 6.31
N ASP A 61 -4.62 -8.11 5.94
CA ASP A 61 -4.22 -6.86 5.28
C ASP A 61 -3.18 -6.12 6.11
N GLN A 62 -2.16 -5.58 5.44
CA GLN A 62 -1.01 -4.96 6.12
C GLN A 62 -1.35 -3.62 6.77
N ARG A 63 -2.45 -2.97 6.38
CA ARG A 63 -2.92 -1.68 6.91
C ARG A 63 -3.92 -1.88 8.04
N ASP A 64 -5.03 -2.58 7.78
CA ASP A 64 -6.17 -2.67 8.70
C ASP A 64 -6.34 -4.04 9.40
N ARG A 65 -5.53 -5.04 9.02
CA ARG A 65 -5.59 -6.42 9.54
C ARG A 65 -6.88 -7.16 9.22
N SER A 66 -7.67 -6.68 8.26
CA SER A 66 -8.84 -7.41 7.77
C SER A 66 -8.40 -8.75 7.16
N LYS A 67 -9.17 -9.81 7.46
CA LYS A 67 -8.89 -11.16 6.97
C LYS A 67 -9.33 -11.27 5.51
N THR A 68 -8.37 -11.60 4.67
CA THR A 68 -8.56 -11.85 3.25
C THR A 68 -8.17 -13.29 2.96
N PHE A 69 -9.02 -13.99 2.22
CA PHE A 69 -8.78 -15.36 1.78
C PHE A 69 -8.52 -15.33 0.28
N ALA A 70 -7.48 -16.03 -0.16
CA ALA A 70 -7.17 -16.16 -1.57
C ALA A 70 -6.93 -17.64 -1.93
N LEU A 71 -7.46 -18.03 -3.07
CA LEU A 71 -7.17 -19.32 -3.69
C LEU A 71 -5.87 -19.19 -4.47
N ILE A 72 -4.82 -19.85 -4.00
CA ILE A 72 -3.49 -19.84 -4.60
C ILE A 72 -3.19 -21.18 -5.29
N ASN A 73 -2.30 -21.14 -6.27
CA ASN A 73 -1.73 -22.34 -6.89
C ASN A 73 -0.38 -22.63 -6.25
N THR A 74 -0.15 -23.87 -5.81
CA THR A 74 1.04 -24.27 -5.04
C THR A 74 2.20 -24.78 -5.90
N THR A 75 1.94 -25.10 -7.17
CA THR A 75 2.91 -25.80 -8.04
C THR A 75 3.28 -24.99 -9.29
N SER A 76 2.44 -24.03 -9.69
CA SER A 76 2.70 -23.21 -10.88
C SER A 76 3.65 -22.06 -10.58
N ASP A 77 4.55 -21.75 -11.53
CA ASP A 77 5.26 -20.47 -11.54
C ASP A 77 4.21 -19.35 -11.50
N GLU A 78 4.33 -18.47 -10.51
CA GLU A 78 3.28 -17.55 -10.10
C GLU A 78 2.97 -16.52 -11.20
N LEU A 79 3.93 -16.30 -12.10
CA LEU A 79 3.76 -15.48 -13.30
C LEU A 79 3.00 -16.18 -14.44
N VAL A 80 2.90 -17.52 -14.42
CA VAL A 80 2.09 -18.29 -15.40
C VAL A 80 0.62 -17.92 -15.27
N GLN A 81 0.17 -17.50 -14.10
CA GLN A 81 -1.20 -17.03 -13.92
C GLN A 81 -1.47 -15.76 -14.73
N LEU A 82 -0.56 -14.79 -14.69
CA LEU A 82 -0.64 -13.59 -15.54
C LEU A 82 -0.57 -13.98 -17.03
N ALA A 83 0.16 -15.02 -17.39
CA ALA A 83 0.22 -15.52 -18.77
C ALA A 83 -1.11 -16.07 -19.32
N THR A 84 -2.11 -16.30 -18.46
CA THR A 84 -3.45 -16.72 -18.92
C THR A 84 -4.32 -15.55 -19.37
N THR A 85 -4.12 -14.35 -18.82
CA THR A 85 -4.92 -13.14 -19.10
C THR A 85 -4.15 -12.08 -19.90
N HIS A 86 -2.83 -12.14 -19.88
CA HIS A 86 -1.95 -11.13 -20.46
C HIS A 86 -1.05 -11.67 -21.57
N ASN A 87 -0.71 -10.79 -22.50
CA ASN A 87 0.28 -11.09 -23.52
C ASN A 87 1.72 -10.94 -22.98
N ALA A 88 2.71 -11.42 -23.75
CA ALA A 88 4.11 -11.40 -23.34
C ALA A 88 4.65 -9.99 -23.03
N ASP A 89 4.21 -8.96 -23.77
CA ASP A 89 4.66 -7.57 -23.55
C ASP A 89 4.08 -6.99 -22.25
N GLU A 90 2.84 -7.33 -21.91
CA GLU A 90 2.18 -6.97 -20.65
C GLU A 90 2.85 -7.65 -19.44
N ILE A 91 3.18 -8.94 -19.56
CA ILE A 91 3.91 -9.65 -18.51
C ILE A 91 5.31 -9.06 -18.33
N ALA A 92 6.02 -8.77 -19.43
CA ALA A 92 7.32 -8.11 -19.36
C ALA A 92 7.22 -6.70 -18.78
N PHE A 93 6.12 -5.98 -19.02
CA PHE A 93 5.82 -4.70 -18.39
C PHE A 93 5.56 -4.85 -16.89
N PHE A 94 4.78 -5.83 -16.48
CA PHE A 94 4.53 -6.13 -15.07
C PHE A 94 5.84 -6.41 -14.31
N LYS A 95 6.73 -7.24 -14.86
CA LYS A 95 8.06 -7.50 -14.27
C LYS A 95 8.85 -6.22 -14.05
N ARG A 96 8.89 -5.32 -15.04
CA ARG A 96 9.59 -4.04 -14.90
C ARG A 96 8.97 -3.13 -13.85
N VAL A 97 7.65 -3.19 -13.67
CA VAL A 97 6.96 -2.51 -12.55
C VAL A 97 7.41 -3.10 -11.21
N LEU A 98 7.52 -4.43 -11.10
CA LEU A 98 8.06 -5.09 -9.89
C LEU A 98 9.53 -4.72 -9.65
N ASP A 99 10.37 -4.67 -10.67
CA ASP A 99 11.78 -4.25 -10.57
C ASP A 99 11.88 -2.81 -10.07
N ALA A 100 11.01 -1.93 -10.57
CA ALA A 100 10.94 -0.56 -10.07
C ALA A 100 10.51 -0.49 -8.59
N ILE A 101 9.56 -1.33 -8.17
CA ILE A 101 9.07 -1.41 -6.79
C ILE A 101 10.14 -1.95 -5.83
N PHE A 102 10.79 -3.07 -6.18
CA PHE A 102 11.62 -3.87 -5.27
C PHE A 102 13.12 -3.64 -5.41
N GLU A 103 13.58 -3.07 -6.53
CA GLU A 103 14.97 -2.71 -6.74
C GLU A 103 15.15 -1.19 -6.78
N THR A 104 14.50 -0.50 -7.72
CA THR A 104 14.76 0.94 -7.93
C THR A 104 14.28 1.80 -6.75
N ASN A 105 13.09 1.52 -6.21
CA ASN A 105 12.46 2.33 -5.17
C ASN A 105 12.61 1.70 -3.76
N ASN A 106 13.43 0.66 -3.62
CA ASN A 106 13.65 -0.04 -2.36
C ASN A 106 15.11 0.09 -1.94
N THR A 107 15.46 1.29 -1.46
CA THR A 107 16.83 1.61 -1.08
C THR A 107 17.00 1.58 0.44
N ARG A 108 18.25 1.52 0.90
CA ARG A 108 18.58 1.63 2.32
C ARG A 108 18.04 2.92 2.94
N ASP A 109 17.96 4.02 2.18
CA ASP A 109 17.52 5.32 2.67
C ASP A 109 16.01 5.51 2.64
N ALA A 110 15.33 4.85 1.71
CA ALA A 110 13.88 4.88 1.57
C ALA A 110 13.38 3.53 0.99
N GLU A 111 12.60 2.79 1.78
CA GLU A 111 11.94 1.56 1.34
C GLU A 111 10.52 1.89 0.90
N VAL A 112 10.41 2.49 -0.29
CA VAL A 112 9.13 2.97 -0.82
C VAL A 112 8.23 1.82 -1.23
N LEU A 113 8.80 0.74 -1.77
CA LEU A 113 8.06 -0.50 -2.14
C LEU A 113 6.76 -0.21 -2.92
N ALA A 114 6.82 0.85 -3.74
CA ALA A 114 5.74 1.32 -4.58
C ALA A 114 6.36 2.18 -5.71
N VAL A 115 5.60 2.42 -6.78
CA VAL A 115 6.04 3.23 -7.92
C VAL A 115 4.99 4.26 -8.28
N HIS A 116 5.40 5.52 -8.44
CA HIS A 116 4.48 6.59 -8.84
C HIS A 116 3.94 6.38 -10.26
N ASP A 117 2.69 6.75 -10.51
CA ASP A 117 1.96 6.51 -11.76
C ASP A 117 2.74 6.89 -13.04
N PHE A 118 3.31 8.09 -13.10
CA PHE A 118 4.06 8.58 -14.24
C PHE A 118 5.39 7.85 -14.41
N ALA A 119 5.98 7.32 -13.34
CA ALA A 119 7.16 6.48 -13.42
C ALA A 119 6.77 5.10 -13.95
N ALA A 120 5.67 4.52 -13.45
CA ALA A 120 5.16 3.23 -13.88
C ALA A 120 4.85 3.20 -15.39
N VAL A 121 4.13 4.21 -15.91
CA VAL A 121 3.81 4.25 -17.36
C VAL A 121 5.07 4.39 -18.22
N ARG A 122 6.10 5.10 -17.75
CA ARG A 122 7.38 5.23 -18.48
C ARG A 122 8.17 3.92 -18.57
N LEU A 123 7.83 2.94 -17.74
CA LEU A 123 8.36 1.58 -17.86
C LEU A 123 7.69 0.82 -19.01
N HIS A 124 6.95 1.44 -19.94
CA HIS A 124 6.30 0.72 -21.05
C HIS A 124 7.26 -0.02 -22.00
N LYS A 125 8.51 0.48 -22.17
CA LYS A 125 9.57 -0.12 -23.00
C LYS A 125 10.82 -0.47 -22.21
N ASN A 126 11.52 -1.52 -22.61
CA ASN A 126 12.77 -1.91 -21.98
C ASN A 126 13.75 -0.72 -22.09
N PRO A 127 14.46 -0.32 -21.02
CA PRO A 127 15.52 0.67 -21.16
C PRO A 127 16.46 0.19 -22.27
N GLN A 128 16.65 0.99 -23.30
CA GLN A 128 17.69 0.68 -24.28
C GLN A 128 18.98 0.61 -23.49
N GLN A 129 19.58 -0.57 -23.38
CA GLN A 129 20.98 -0.69 -22.98
C GLN A 129 21.76 0.24 -23.90
N GLY A 130 22.19 1.37 -23.36
CA GLY A 130 23.05 2.31 -24.04
C GLY A 130 24.37 1.60 -24.31
N GLY A 131 24.46 0.98 -25.49
CA GLY A 131 25.67 0.31 -25.92
C GLY A 131 26.81 1.30 -26.04
N THR A 132 27.76 1.22 -25.12
CA THR A 132 29.17 1.37 -25.50
C THR A 132 29.50 0.23 -26.44
N SER A 133 29.89 0.61 -27.64
CA SER A 133 30.03 -0.21 -28.82
C SER A 133 31.01 -1.38 -28.65
N GLN A 134 30.59 -2.58 -29.04
CA GLN A 134 31.41 -3.42 -29.91
C GLN A 134 30.52 -4.03 -30.99
N ALA A 135 30.74 -3.52 -32.20
CA ALA A 135 30.06 -3.93 -33.41
C ALA A 135 30.47 -5.37 -33.78
N THR A 136 29.54 -6.30 -33.71
CA THR A 136 29.53 -7.49 -34.55
C THR A 136 28.26 -7.47 -35.38
N GLN A 137 28.45 -7.35 -36.70
CA GLN A 137 27.40 -7.29 -37.71
C GLN A 137 26.69 -8.65 -37.77
N GLY A 138 25.58 -8.77 -37.04
CA GLY A 138 24.53 -9.75 -37.29
C GLY A 138 23.32 -9.05 -37.89
N PRO A 139 22.57 -9.68 -38.82
CA PRO A 139 21.41 -9.05 -39.44
C PRO A 139 20.36 -8.74 -38.37
N ALA A 140 19.94 -7.49 -38.36
CA ALA A 140 19.08 -6.87 -37.37
C ALA A 140 17.68 -7.48 -37.36
N SER A 141 17.41 -8.27 -36.32
CA SER A 141 16.07 -8.51 -35.77
C SER A 141 16.11 -8.16 -34.29
N GLN A 142 16.37 -6.90 -33.96
CA GLN A 142 16.23 -6.41 -32.58
C GLN A 142 14.79 -6.00 -32.38
N SER A 143 14.05 -6.86 -31.68
CA SER A 143 12.63 -6.75 -31.43
C SER A 143 12.28 -5.46 -30.72
N VAL A 144 11.31 -4.73 -31.29
CA VAL A 144 10.60 -3.64 -30.62
C VAL A 144 9.63 -4.27 -29.63
N SER A 145 10.15 -4.94 -28.59
CA SER A 145 9.35 -5.59 -27.55
C SER A 145 9.03 -4.58 -26.46
N GLY A 146 7.74 -4.27 -26.28
CA GLY A 146 7.27 -3.30 -25.30
C GLY A 146 5.96 -2.64 -25.71
N LEU A 147 5.19 -2.22 -24.72
CA LEU A 147 3.89 -1.58 -24.92
C LEU A 147 4.04 -0.15 -25.44
N THR A 148 2.93 0.42 -25.93
CA THR A 148 2.80 1.88 -26.05
C THR A 148 2.52 2.48 -24.67
N MET A 149 2.66 3.80 -24.50
CA MET A 149 2.29 4.46 -23.24
C MET A 149 0.81 4.21 -22.88
N VAL A 150 -0.08 4.31 -23.88
CA VAL A 150 -1.52 4.02 -23.71
C VAL A 150 -1.75 2.54 -23.36
N GLY A 151 -1.00 1.63 -24.00
CA GLY A 151 -1.05 0.20 -23.67
C GLY A 151 -0.58 -0.08 -22.23
N ALA A 152 0.47 0.59 -21.77
CA ALA A 152 0.95 0.48 -20.40
C ALA A 152 -0.05 1.00 -19.37
N GLU A 153 -0.72 2.13 -19.63
CA GLU A 153 -1.80 2.60 -18.76
C GLU A 153 -2.98 1.62 -18.73
N ALA A 154 -3.36 1.04 -19.87
CA ALA A 154 -4.41 0.03 -19.94
C ALA A 154 -4.03 -1.23 -19.15
N ALA A 155 -2.79 -1.69 -19.28
CA ALA A 155 -2.27 -2.83 -18.53
C ALA A 155 -2.25 -2.56 -17.01
N LEU A 156 -1.81 -1.37 -16.56
CA LEU A 156 -1.87 -0.98 -15.15
C LEU A 156 -3.29 -1.04 -14.59
N ARG A 157 -4.29 -0.56 -15.35
CA ARG A 157 -5.70 -0.65 -14.95
C ARG A 157 -6.15 -2.12 -14.84
N SER A 158 -5.81 -2.97 -15.80
CA SER A 158 -6.11 -4.42 -15.75
C SER A 158 -5.49 -5.08 -14.52
N PHE A 159 -4.22 -4.78 -14.22
CA PHE A 159 -3.54 -5.33 -13.03
C PHE A 159 -4.21 -4.86 -11.73
N VAL A 160 -4.78 -3.66 -11.69
CA VAL A 160 -5.56 -3.19 -10.54
C VAL A 160 -6.91 -3.90 -10.45
N ASP A 161 -7.64 -4.00 -11.56
CA ASP A 161 -8.95 -4.64 -11.63
C ASP A 161 -8.87 -6.14 -11.28
N GLU A 162 -7.77 -6.79 -11.65
CA GLU A 162 -7.47 -8.18 -11.30
C GLU A 162 -6.92 -8.34 -9.86
N GLY A 163 -6.63 -7.23 -9.17
CA GLY A 163 -6.12 -7.24 -7.81
C GLY A 163 -4.66 -7.69 -7.68
N TRP A 164 -3.84 -7.51 -8.72
CA TRP A 164 -2.39 -7.65 -8.63
C TRP A 164 -1.73 -6.39 -8.06
N LEU A 165 -2.19 -5.23 -8.50
CA LEU A 165 -1.74 -3.93 -8.00
C LEU A 165 -2.88 -3.19 -7.31
N GLU A 166 -2.54 -2.31 -6.39
CA GLU A 166 -3.43 -1.25 -5.92
C GLU A 166 -2.84 0.10 -6.31
N CYS A 167 -3.70 1.08 -6.58
CA CYS A 167 -3.29 2.46 -6.80
C CYS A 167 -3.78 3.32 -5.64
N SER A 168 -2.86 3.94 -4.92
CA SER A 168 -3.20 4.80 -3.80
C SER A 168 -3.75 6.15 -4.28
N LYS A 169 -4.40 6.89 -3.37
CA LYS A 169 -4.86 8.27 -3.64
C LYS A 169 -3.69 9.23 -3.94
N ALA A 170 -2.48 8.87 -3.55
CA ALA A 170 -1.26 9.64 -3.82
C ALA A 170 -0.65 9.30 -5.19
N GLY A 171 -1.25 8.39 -5.96
CA GLY A 171 -0.78 8.02 -7.30
C GLY A 171 0.33 6.98 -7.30
N PHE A 172 0.44 6.15 -6.26
CA PHE A 172 1.42 5.07 -6.20
C PHE A 172 0.79 3.73 -6.50
N TYR A 173 1.45 2.95 -7.34
CA TYR A 173 1.18 1.54 -7.54
C TYR A 173 2.02 0.69 -6.58
N SER A 174 1.38 -0.20 -5.83
CA SER A 174 2.02 -1.21 -4.97
C SER A 174 1.31 -2.55 -5.13
N LEU A 175 1.97 -3.64 -4.72
CA LEU A 175 1.31 -4.95 -4.69
C LEU A 175 0.15 -4.95 -3.69
N THR A 176 -0.96 -5.57 -4.07
CA THR A 176 -2.06 -5.85 -3.13
C THR A 176 -1.66 -6.96 -2.14
N THR A 177 -2.45 -7.10 -1.08
CA THR A 177 -2.36 -8.26 -0.16
C THR A 177 -2.42 -9.59 -0.92
N ARG A 178 -3.32 -9.72 -1.92
CA ARG A 178 -3.39 -10.92 -2.78
C ARG A 178 -2.07 -11.21 -3.47
N ALA A 179 -1.51 -10.21 -4.16
CA ALA A 179 -0.30 -10.38 -4.94
C ALA A 179 0.91 -10.72 -4.08
N VAL A 180 1.00 -10.16 -2.86
CA VAL A 180 2.05 -10.53 -1.89
C VAL A 180 1.92 -12.00 -1.48
N LEU A 181 0.70 -12.55 -1.35
CA LEU A 181 0.48 -13.96 -1.02
C LEU A 181 0.89 -14.87 -2.16
N GLU A 182 0.40 -14.54 -3.36
CA GLU A 182 0.51 -15.37 -4.55
C GLU A 182 1.90 -15.30 -5.16
N LEU A 183 2.57 -14.14 -5.13
CA LEU A 183 3.90 -13.94 -5.71
C LEU A 183 5.04 -14.12 -4.69
N GLY A 184 4.73 -14.46 -3.43
CA GLY A 184 5.70 -14.46 -2.34
C GLY A 184 6.99 -15.25 -2.66
N PRO A 185 6.88 -16.55 -3.00
CA PRO A 185 8.02 -17.35 -3.45
C PRO A 185 8.78 -16.75 -4.64
N TYR A 186 8.09 -16.27 -5.68
CA TYR A 186 8.71 -15.61 -6.83
C TYR A 186 9.50 -14.36 -6.40
N LEU A 187 8.93 -13.53 -5.54
CA LEU A 187 9.58 -12.31 -5.04
C LEU A 187 10.86 -12.64 -4.27
N PHE A 188 10.83 -13.64 -3.38
CA PHE A 188 12.02 -14.09 -2.67
C PHE A 188 13.08 -14.63 -3.62
N GLN A 189 12.72 -15.49 -4.56
CA GLN A 189 13.66 -16.08 -5.51
C GLN A 189 14.28 -15.04 -6.45
N THR A 190 13.49 -14.05 -6.86
CA THR A 190 13.92 -13.07 -7.87
C THR A 190 14.74 -11.95 -7.25
N TYR A 191 14.31 -11.41 -6.11
CA TYR A 191 14.88 -10.16 -5.58
C TYR A 191 15.86 -10.36 -4.42
N ASN A 192 15.90 -11.55 -3.81
CA ASN A 192 16.91 -11.87 -2.81
C ASN A 192 18.06 -12.66 -3.45
N THR A 193 18.96 -11.94 -4.13
CA THR A 193 20.05 -12.51 -4.92
C THR A 193 21.35 -12.61 -4.12
N PRO A 194 22.28 -13.50 -4.51
CA PRO A 194 23.66 -13.43 -4.03
C PRO A 194 24.23 -12.01 -4.28
N ALA A 195 25.09 -11.55 -3.39
CA ALA A 195 25.87 -10.33 -3.60
C ALA A 195 27.06 -10.67 -4.50
N ASP A 196 27.20 -9.97 -5.63
CA ASP A 196 28.32 -10.12 -6.55
C ASP A 196 29.51 -9.25 -6.12
N GLU A 197 30.70 -9.54 -6.65
CA GLU A 197 31.94 -8.79 -6.36
C GLU A 197 31.84 -7.31 -6.78
N ASP A 198 30.99 -6.99 -7.76
CA ASP A 198 30.74 -5.63 -8.23
C ASP A 198 29.61 -4.90 -7.45
N ASP A 199 28.87 -5.60 -6.58
CA ASP A 199 27.89 -5.00 -5.65
C ASP A 199 28.56 -4.31 -4.45
N GLU A 200 29.81 -3.91 -4.65
CA GLU A 200 30.62 -3.12 -3.74
C GLU A 200 29.92 -1.77 -3.45
N GLN A 201 29.17 -1.74 -2.35
CA GLN A 201 28.82 -0.57 -1.53
C GLN A 201 27.41 0.05 -1.65
N GLU A 202 26.39 -0.69 -2.10
CA GLU A 202 25.00 -0.43 -1.64
C GLU A 202 24.68 -1.23 -0.37
N ASP A 203 25.60 -1.13 0.59
CA ASP A 203 25.65 -1.89 1.84
C ASP A 203 24.46 -1.59 2.76
N ASP A 204 23.43 -2.45 2.72
CA ASP A 204 22.38 -2.52 3.73
C ASP A 204 22.92 -2.90 5.14
N GLY A 205 24.23 -3.05 5.28
CA GLY A 205 24.97 -3.25 6.52
C GLY A 205 25.10 -4.69 6.95
N SER A 206 24.71 -5.67 6.12
CA SER A 206 24.71 -7.07 6.56
C SER A 206 24.58 -8.03 5.38
N SER A 207 25.65 -8.12 4.58
CA SER A 207 25.99 -9.34 3.84
C SER A 207 26.36 -10.44 4.84
N THR A 208 25.40 -10.84 5.70
CA THR A 208 25.62 -11.83 6.76
C THR A 208 25.85 -13.23 6.17
N ASN A 209 25.47 -13.44 4.90
CA ASN A 209 25.62 -14.70 4.17
C ASN A 209 25.94 -14.52 2.67
N GLY A 210 26.33 -13.32 2.21
CA GLY A 210 26.54 -13.07 0.78
C GLY A 210 25.24 -12.97 -0.05
N ILE A 211 24.12 -12.58 0.57
CA ILE A 211 22.80 -12.42 -0.09
C ILE A 211 22.28 -11.01 0.18
N ILE A 212 21.84 -10.32 -0.88
CA ILE A 212 21.15 -9.03 -0.84
C ILE A 212 19.67 -9.28 -0.54
N GLU A 213 19.17 -8.84 0.61
CA GLU A 213 17.78 -9.08 1.03
C GLU A 213 16.88 -7.86 0.70
N ARG A 214 16.32 -7.84 -0.52
CA ARG A 214 15.35 -6.81 -0.93
C ARG A 214 13.98 -7.04 -0.30
N ILE A 215 13.52 -8.30 -0.28
CA ILE A 215 12.26 -8.73 0.33
C ILE A 215 12.50 -9.10 1.79
N LYS A 216 11.77 -8.44 2.69
CA LYS A 216 11.91 -8.57 4.14
C LYS A 216 10.60 -9.00 4.79
N THR A 217 10.70 -9.72 5.89
CA THR A 217 9.54 -10.20 6.66
C THR A 217 9.36 -9.46 7.97
N CYS A 218 8.12 -9.42 8.44
CA CYS A 218 7.72 -8.85 9.70
C CYS A 218 8.31 -9.68 10.84
N HIS A 219 8.96 -9.03 11.80
CA HIS A 219 9.53 -9.74 12.94
C HIS A 219 8.48 -10.42 13.82
N ALA A 220 7.26 -9.88 13.87
CA ALA A 220 6.17 -10.41 14.70
C ALA A 220 5.43 -11.59 14.05
N CYS A 221 4.93 -11.40 12.83
CA CYS A 221 4.08 -12.38 12.15
C CYS A 221 4.77 -13.19 11.06
N ARG A 222 6.03 -12.88 10.72
CA ARG A 222 6.84 -13.58 9.70
C ARG A 222 6.36 -13.46 8.25
N GLU A 223 5.28 -12.74 8.00
CA GLU A 223 4.81 -12.40 6.65
C GLU A 223 5.64 -11.28 6.00
N ILE A 224 5.61 -11.21 4.66
CA ILE A 224 6.28 -10.15 3.89
C ILE A 224 5.77 -8.76 4.31
N VAL A 225 6.67 -7.79 4.40
CA VAL A 225 6.34 -6.38 4.69
C VAL A 225 6.55 -5.56 3.43
N THR A 226 5.46 -5.05 2.87
CA THR A 226 5.47 -4.01 1.82
C THR A 226 5.01 -2.66 2.37
N ILE A 227 4.27 -2.65 3.49
CA ILE A 227 3.82 -1.43 4.18
C ILE A 227 4.00 -1.61 5.69
N GLY A 228 4.54 -0.61 6.36
CA GLY A 228 4.70 -0.64 7.82
C GLY A 228 5.81 0.26 8.33
N LEU A 229 6.59 -0.27 9.27
CA LEU A 229 7.63 0.44 9.99
C LEU A 229 8.96 -0.34 9.96
N ARG A 230 10.05 0.40 9.84
CA ARG A 230 11.43 -0.07 10.00
C ARG A 230 12.12 0.64 11.15
N CYS A 231 13.21 0.06 11.63
CA CYS A 231 14.06 0.72 12.62
C CYS A 231 14.64 2.04 12.09
N ILE A 232 14.83 3.01 13.00
CA ILE A 232 15.54 4.27 12.72
C ILE A 232 17.00 4.04 12.29
N ASP A 233 17.58 2.95 12.77
CA ASP A 233 18.87 2.48 12.31
C ASP A 233 18.70 1.82 10.95
N LYS A 234 19.23 2.47 9.91
CA LYS A 234 19.04 2.03 8.54
C LYS A 234 19.70 0.68 8.26
N HIS A 235 20.74 0.32 9.01
CA HIS A 235 21.42 -0.97 8.93
C HIS A 235 20.69 -2.08 9.71
N CYS A 236 19.70 -1.71 10.53
CA CYS A 236 18.90 -2.70 11.22
C CYS A 236 17.83 -3.28 10.29
N LYS A 237 17.82 -4.61 10.15
CA LYS A 237 16.83 -5.34 9.34
C LYS A 237 15.46 -5.52 10.00
N LEU A 238 15.20 -4.89 11.13
CA LEU A 238 13.88 -4.99 11.76
C LEU A 238 12.82 -4.32 10.88
N ARG A 239 11.83 -5.10 10.47
CA ARG A 239 10.61 -4.65 9.78
C ARG A 239 9.39 -5.16 10.54
N LEU A 240 8.36 -4.35 10.60
CA LEU A 240 7.11 -4.64 11.28
C LEU A 240 5.97 -4.01 10.50
N HIS A 241 4.85 -4.72 10.31
CA HIS A 241 3.61 -4.03 9.95
C HIS A 241 3.21 -3.06 11.08
N THR A 242 2.55 -1.95 10.76
CA THR A 242 2.13 -0.95 11.77
C THR A 242 1.35 -1.60 12.94
N PRO A 243 0.36 -2.48 12.69
CA PRO A 243 -0.37 -3.14 13.77
C PRO A 243 0.49 -4.10 14.60
N CYS A 244 1.50 -4.73 13.98
CA CYS A 244 2.47 -5.57 14.68
C CYS A 244 3.41 -4.74 15.58
N ALA A 245 3.83 -3.56 15.11
CA ALA A 245 4.62 -2.65 15.91
C ALA A 245 3.83 -2.13 17.12
N GLU A 246 2.55 -1.78 16.94
CA GLU A 246 1.67 -1.40 18.05
C GLU A 246 1.56 -2.52 19.09
N GLY A 247 1.38 -3.77 18.66
CA GLY A 247 1.34 -4.93 19.55
C GLY A 247 2.63 -5.16 20.36
N ILE A 248 3.80 -4.80 19.80
CA ILE A 248 5.09 -4.93 20.49
C ILE A 248 5.37 -3.73 21.40
N PHE A 249 5.17 -2.51 20.93
CA PHE A 249 5.69 -1.30 21.60
C PHE A 249 4.66 -0.59 22.48
N ARG A 250 3.35 -0.72 22.20
CA ARG A 250 2.31 -0.10 23.02
C ARG A 250 2.20 -0.67 24.45
N PRO A 251 2.31 -2.00 24.67
CA PRO A 251 2.28 -2.54 26.04
C PRO A 251 3.62 -2.41 26.77
N ASN A 252 4.73 -2.22 26.04
CA ASN A 252 6.07 -2.18 26.62
C ASN A 252 6.43 -0.78 27.10
N ARG A 253 7.03 -0.70 28.30
CA ARG A 253 7.55 0.56 28.87
C ARG A 253 8.90 0.96 28.29
N THR A 254 9.63 0.01 27.73
CA THR A 254 10.92 0.22 27.08
C THR A 254 10.74 0.19 25.57
N HIS A 255 10.92 1.36 24.95
CA HIS A 255 10.86 1.52 23.51
C HIS A 255 12.25 1.26 22.92
N GLU A 256 12.65 -0.01 22.84
CA GLU A 256 13.92 -0.43 22.23
C GLU A 256 13.67 -1.40 21.08
N CYS A 257 14.39 -1.22 19.98
CA CYS A 257 14.37 -2.12 18.84
C CYS A 257 14.71 -3.56 19.28
N PRO A 258 13.82 -4.56 19.09
CA PRO A 258 14.08 -5.94 19.51
C PRO A 258 15.34 -6.55 18.88
N ARG A 259 15.76 -6.06 17.71
CA ARG A 259 16.91 -6.58 16.95
C ARG A 259 18.24 -5.90 17.30
N CYS A 260 18.32 -4.57 17.26
CA CYS A 260 19.58 -3.84 17.49
C CYS A 260 19.66 -3.11 18.84
N LYS A 261 18.61 -3.16 19.66
CA LYS A 261 18.51 -2.55 21.01
C LYS A 261 18.63 -1.02 21.05
N LYS A 262 18.72 -0.35 19.90
CA LYS A 262 18.62 1.12 19.82
C LYS A 262 17.22 1.59 20.20
N GLU A 263 17.12 2.83 20.66
CA GLU A 263 15.84 3.48 20.98
C GLU A 263 14.87 3.46 19.80
N TRP A 264 13.60 3.18 20.08
CA TRP A 264 12.52 3.12 19.13
C TRP A 264 11.62 4.35 19.27
N SER A 265 11.87 5.36 18.43
CA SER A 265 11.08 6.60 18.38
C SER A 265 9.94 6.55 17.36
N GLY A 266 9.24 5.41 17.28
CA GLY A 266 8.13 5.19 16.34
C GLY A 266 8.53 4.56 14.99
N GLY A 267 9.83 4.45 14.71
CA GLY A 267 10.33 3.86 13.47
C GLY A 267 10.21 4.80 12.26
N LEU A 268 10.78 4.39 11.13
CA LEU A 268 10.62 5.05 9.84
C LEU A 268 9.57 4.30 9.01
N PRO A 269 8.79 4.97 8.17
CA PRO A 269 7.81 4.31 7.31
C PRO A 269 8.46 3.38 6.29
N VAL A 270 7.72 2.35 5.91
CA VAL A 270 7.95 1.42 4.80
C VAL A 270 6.68 1.44 3.94
N GLY A 271 6.83 1.45 2.62
CA GLY A 271 5.72 1.68 1.69
C GLY A 271 5.73 3.13 1.16
N GLU A 272 4.67 3.54 0.48
CA GLU A 272 4.60 4.84 -0.20
C GLU A 272 4.93 6.05 0.70
N GLU A 273 4.66 5.97 2.00
CA GLU A 273 4.99 7.02 2.97
C GLU A 273 6.49 7.20 3.21
N ALA A 274 7.30 6.20 2.84
CA ALA A 274 8.75 6.31 2.82
C ALA A 274 9.25 7.18 1.67
N ASP A 275 8.42 7.43 0.65
CA ASP A 275 8.75 8.41 -0.38
C ASP A 275 8.77 9.81 0.25
N ARG A 276 9.99 10.31 0.41
CA ARG A 276 10.23 11.66 0.90
C ARG A 276 10.12 12.70 -0.21
N GLY A 277 9.70 12.32 -1.42
CA GLY A 277 9.59 13.10 -2.65
C GLY A 277 9.81 14.59 -2.43
N GLN A 278 11.06 15.07 -2.59
CA GLN A 278 11.49 16.45 -2.32
C GLN A 278 10.63 17.22 -1.30
N ARG A 279 10.33 16.61 -0.14
CA ARG A 279 9.76 17.35 0.98
C ARG A 279 10.88 18.24 1.48
N ARG A 280 11.00 19.42 0.85
CA ARG A 280 11.69 20.55 1.46
C ARG A 280 11.20 20.56 2.89
N PRO A 281 12.10 20.50 3.89
CA PRO A 281 11.68 20.66 5.27
C PRO A 281 10.80 21.90 5.28
N ARG A 282 9.58 21.78 5.80
CA ARG A 282 8.71 22.94 6.01
C ARG A 282 9.45 23.74 7.08
N GLY A 283 10.38 24.57 6.61
CA GLY A 283 11.31 25.32 7.41
C GLY A 283 10.47 26.14 8.35
N ASN A 284 10.59 25.79 9.62
CA ASN A 284 10.06 26.52 10.73
C ASN A 284 10.35 27.99 10.47
N ARG A 285 9.33 28.79 10.12
CA ARG A 285 9.46 30.25 10.10
C ARG A 285 9.64 30.66 11.55
N GLN A 286 10.86 30.55 12.05
CA GLN A 286 11.30 31.33 13.18
C GLN A 286 11.11 32.79 12.76
N SER A 287 10.11 33.41 13.39
CA SER A 287 9.91 34.84 13.44
C SER A 287 11.17 35.48 14.00
N ASN A 288 12.11 35.80 13.11
CA ASN A 288 13.28 36.59 13.45
C ASN A 288 12.83 38.06 13.42
N VAL A 289 12.40 38.53 14.58
CA VAL A 289 12.29 39.94 14.92
C VAL A 289 13.72 40.49 14.94
N GLY A 290 14.02 41.46 14.07
CA GLY A 290 15.24 42.23 14.25
C GLY A 290 15.81 42.90 13.00
N THR A 291 15.53 44.19 12.90
CA THR A 291 16.49 45.23 12.48
C THR A 291 16.59 45.53 10.98
N THR A 292 15.82 46.54 10.57
CA THR A 292 16.00 47.32 9.33
C THR A 292 17.30 48.14 9.37
N PRO A 293 18.12 48.15 8.29
CA PRO A 293 19.06 49.23 8.05
C PRO A 293 18.44 50.31 7.15
N ARG A 294 18.61 51.55 7.60
CA ARG A 294 18.17 52.82 6.99
C ARG A 294 18.61 52.98 5.53
N SER A 295 17.68 53.37 4.67
CA SER A 295 17.92 53.95 3.35
C SER A 295 18.34 55.43 3.47
N ARG A 296 19.31 55.85 2.65
CA ARG A 296 19.80 57.23 2.51
C ARG A 296 18.88 58.05 1.61
N VAL A 297 18.64 59.28 2.05
CA VAL A 297 17.86 60.35 1.40
C VAL A 297 18.67 61.04 0.30
N ASN A 298 18.00 61.40 -0.80
CA ASN A 298 18.09 62.67 -1.55
C ASN A 298 17.32 62.52 -2.89
N SER A 299 16.61 63.46 -3.50
CA SER A 299 15.92 64.73 -3.19
C SER A 299 15.09 65.03 -4.45
N VAL A 300 13.87 65.58 -4.32
CA VAL A 300 12.99 66.00 -5.43
C VAL A 300 13.38 67.44 -5.88
N PRO A 301 12.94 67.94 -7.07
CA PRO A 301 11.67 68.70 -7.11
C PRO A 301 10.77 68.51 -8.37
N HIS A 302 9.49 68.80 -8.13
CA HIS A 302 8.23 68.86 -8.92
C HIS A 302 8.24 69.83 -10.14
N PRO A 303 7.10 70.15 -10.85
CA PRO A 303 5.77 69.51 -11.02
C PRO A 303 5.24 69.52 -12.49
N THR A 304 4.08 68.88 -12.78
CA THR A 304 2.86 69.54 -13.36
C THR A 304 1.69 68.56 -13.62
N SER A 305 0.58 68.84 -12.94
CA SER A 305 -0.85 68.76 -13.30
C SER A 305 -1.33 67.98 -14.56
N THR A 306 -2.28 67.07 -14.39
CA THR A 306 -3.71 67.26 -14.79
C THR A 306 -4.58 66.13 -14.24
N ARG A 307 -5.89 66.40 -14.19
CA ARG A 307 -6.92 65.85 -13.27
C ARG A 307 -7.94 64.97 -14.07
N PRO A 308 -9.07 64.49 -13.52
CA PRO A 308 -9.44 63.07 -13.43
C PRO A 308 -10.71 62.68 -14.23
N VAL A 309 -11.05 61.39 -14.29
CA VAL A 309 -12.42 60.94 -14.60
C VAL A 309 -12.85 59.79 -13.68
N MET A 310 -14.09 59.90 -13.22
CA MET A 310 -14.82 59.09 -12.24
C MET A 310 -15.69 57.98 -12.87
N ARG A 311 -16.24 57.16 -11.96
CA ARG A 311 -17.48 56.32 -11.99
C ARG A 311 -17.28 54.89 -12.48
N GLY A 312 -17.88 53.87 -11.87
CA GLY A 312 -18.80 53.76 -10.72
C GLY A 312 -18.83 52.26 -10.31
N ALA A 313 -18.79 51.92 -9.03
CA ALA A 313 -19.93 51.79 -8.12
C ALA A 313 -21.00 50.76 -8.57
N ARG A 314 -21.01 49.60 -7.90
CA ARG A 314 -22.22 49.09 -7.24
C ARG A 314 -21.90 47.99 -6.22
N ASP A 315 -21.99 48.39 -4.96
CA ASP A 315 -22.32 47.57 -3.81
C ASP A 315 -23.75 47.00 -3.95
N THR A 316 -24.00 45.81 -3.37
CA THR A 316 -24.78 45.67 -2.12
C THR A 316 -24.73 44.23 -1.60
N PRO A 317 -24.54 44.04 -0.27
CA PRO A 317 -24.76 42.80 0.48
C PRO A 317 -26.19 42.74 1.06
N ILE A 318 -26.68 41.55 1.43
CA ILE A 318 -27.86 41.36 2.29
C ILE A 318 -27.56 40.21 3.27
N GLU A 319 -27.73 40.52 4.56
CA GLU A 319 -27.73 39.64 5.74
C GLU A 319 -29.16 39.19 6.10
N GLU A 320 -29.25 38.38 7.16
CA GLU A 320 -30.40 38.09 8.05
C GLU A 320 -31.39 37.00 7.56
N ASP A 321 -32.00 36.17 8.41
CA ASP A 321 -31.87 35.71 9.80
C ASP A 321 -33.01 34.69 9.98
N SER A 322 -32.89 33.69 10.88
CA SER A 322 -34.01 33.09 11.65
C SER A 322 -33.60 31.78 12.35
N GLN A 323 -33.55 31.85 13.67
CA GLN A 323 -33.68 30.76 14.64
C GLN A 323 -35.16 30.38 14.82
N GLU A 324 -35.42 29.17 15.34
CA GLU A 324 -36.52 28.77 16.28
C GLU A 324 -36.45 27.22 16.42
N GLU A 325 -36.05 26.68 17.58
CA GLU A 325 -36.87 26.21 18.74
C GLU A 325 -37.65 24.91 18.45
N GLU A 326 -37.25 23.76 19.03
CA GLU A 326 -37.63 23.20 20.35
C GLU A 326 -39.01 22.50 20.35
N GLN A 327 -39.03 21.19 20.61
CA GLN A 327 -40.20 20.53 21.22
C GLN A 327 -39.82 19.22 21.89
N ASP A 328 -39.86 19.28 23.23
CA ASP A 328 -40.01 18.17 24.16
C ASP A 328 -41.30 17.38 23.89
N ALA A 329 -41.25 16.06 24.09
CA ALA A 329 -42.40 15.28 24.51
C ALA A 329 -41.97 14.10 25.39
N LEU A 330 -42.20 14.30 26.69
CA LEU A 330 -42.22 13.29 27.74
C LEU A 330 -43.28 12.22 27.47
N GLY A 331 -42.99 10.98 27.86
CA GLY A 331 -43.94 9.88 27.93
C GLY A 331 -43.51 8.86 28.98
N GLU A 332 -43.81 9.15 30.24
CA GLU A 332 -43.72 8.24 31.39
C GLU A 332 -44.73 7.07 31.29
N ARG A 333 -44.34 5.93 31.89
CA ARG A 333 -45.11 4.98 32.75
C ARG A 333 -44.67 3.54 32.47
N ASN A 334 -43.90 2.94 33.38
CA ASN A 334 -44.34 2.14 34.54
C ASN A 334 -45.12 0.89 34.11
N ASP A 335 -44.56 -0.30 34.36
CA ASP A 335 -45.05 -1.13 35.46
C ASP A 335 -44.09 -2.31 35.73
N ASP A 336 -43.67 -2.37 37.00
CA ASP A 336 -43.08 -3.51 37.66
C ASP A 336 -43.99 -4.75 37.56
N HIS A 337 -43.41 -5.95 37.43
CA HIS A 337 -43.94 -7.15 38.09
C HIS A 337 -42.81 -8.15 38.34
N ASP A 338 -42.28 -8.08 39.56
CA ASP A 338 -41.63 -9.19 40.26
C ASP A 338 -42.63 -10.35 40.39
N VAL A 339 -42.20 -11.55 40.02
CA VAL A 339 -42.82 -12.81 40.46
C VAL A 339 -41.71 -13.72 40.97
N GLU A 340 -41.38 -13.59 42.25
CA GLU A 340 -40.95 -14.72 43.05
C GLU A 340 -42.19 -15.49 43.51
N MET A 341 -42.23 -16.80 43.26
CA MET A 341 -42.62 -17.81 44.26
C MET A 341 -42.55 -19.24 43.69
N THR A 342 -41.73 -20.04 44.37
CA THR A 342 -41.88 -21.49 44.65
C THR A 342 -41.63 -22.51 43.56
N GLY A 343 -40.63 -23.37 43.83
CA GLY A 343 -40.30 -24.62 43.14
C GLY A 343 -38.97 -25.16 43.64
#